data_AF-A0A924TR18-F1
#
_entry.id   AF-A0A924TR18-F1
#
_cell.length_a   1.000
_cell.length_b   1.000
_cell.length_c   1.000
_cell.angle_alpha   90.00
_cell.angle_beta   90.00
_cell.angle_gamma   90.00
#
_symmetry.space_group_name_H-M   'P 1'
#
loop_
_entity.id
_entity.type
_entity.pdbx_description
1 polymer ?
#
loop_
_entity_poly.entity_id
_entity_poly.type
_entity_poly.pdbx_seq_one_letter_code
_entity_poly.pdbx_strand_id
1 'polypeptide(L)'
;GDLGGAVALPVRGAQQALRAASEDARWARCSVADAQLLRKERAARVSAGYRRALEGAPPFVFDSVNRQLDLLTRLGLFADLLGTLRPTLVTLEAAARQRPGTPGTTVTAGIPATPATPAADTAAAAAKPDRVLLFAGHMIDKADRQQPRFPAAMQATARQAIRAQIDQALAAWPAGSQVLGIAGGASGGDILFHEVCAELQIATELYLPMAPAAYIAESVRVEPGLDGRPSWIERFHSICQASEAAGSYHQLGEADRLPSWAGRLPDYSIWERNNRWLLQSALAYGAAKLTLLVLWDGQGGDAPGGTQHMLEVAEAAGAVVRHIDSRTLFGLA
;
A
#
# COMPACT_ATOMS: atom_id res chain seq x y z
N GLY A 1 17.15 -4.61 6.39
CA GLY A 1 15.78 -4.16 6.63
C GLY A 1 15.26 -3.61 5.33
N ASP A 2 14.43 -4.39 4.65
CA ASP A 2 13.93 -4.10 3.31
C ASP A 2 12.93 -2.93 3.38
N LEU A 3 13.39 -1.74 2.99
CA LEU A 3 12.55 -0.55 2.85
C LEU A 3 11.78 -0.56 1.52
N GLY A 4 12.03 -1.55 0.67
CA GLY A 4 11.75 -1.48 -0.75
C GLY A 4 10.48 -2.19 -1.22
N GLY A 5 9.90 -3.07 -0.40
CA GLY A 5 8.58 -3.65 -0.64
C GLY A 5 7.47 -2.60 -0.61
N ALA A 6 7.50 -1.72 0.40
CA ALA A 6 6.42 -0.75 0.66
C ALA A 6 6.31 0.40 -0.36
N VAL A 7 7.43 0.79 -0.99
CA VAL A 7 7.49 1.98 -1.87
C VAL A 7 7.23 1.62 -3.34
N ALA A 8 7.43 0.36 -3.74
CA ALA A 8 7.44 0.01 -5.16
C ALA A 8 6.06 0.07 -5.85
N LEU A 9 4.98 -0.25 -5.13
CA LEU A 9 3.62 -0.26 -5.70
C LEU A 9 3.01 1.15 -5.82
N PRO A 10 3.06 2.02 -4.77
CA PRO A 10 2.58 3.40 -4.86
C PRO A 10 3.26 4.21 -5.97
N VAL A 11 4.56 4.06 -6.09
CA VAL A 11 5.33 4.81 -7.08
C VAL A 11 5.07 4.35 -8.51
N ARG A 12 4.88 3.04 -8.75
CA ARG A 12 4.46 2.53 -10.07
C ARG A 12 3.03 2.94 -10.42
N GLY A 13 2.12 2.95 -9.45
CA GLY A 13 0.74 3.43 -9.61
C GLY A 13 0.69 4.89 -10.07
N ALA A 14 1.42 5.75 -9.35
CA ALA A 14 1.59 7.17 -9.70
C ALA A 14 2.21 7.35 -11.10
N GLN A 15 3.27 6.60 -11.44
CA GLN A 15 3.93 6.71 -12.75
C GLN A 15 2.99 6.38 -13.92
N GLN A 16 2.09 5.40 -13.76
CA GLN A 16 1.19 4.97 -14.82
C GLN A 16 -0.05 5.86 -14.97
N ALA A 17 -0.37 6.70 -13.98
CA ALA A 17 -1.48 7.66 -14.04
C ALA A 17 -1.09 8.99 -14.72
N LEU A 18 0.21 9.26 -14.84
CA LEU A 18 0.75 10.53 -15.33
C LEU A 18 1.06 10.45 -16.83
N ARG A 19 0.74 11.51 -17.58
CA ARG A 19 1.07 11.59 -19.01
C ARG A 19 2.58 11.43 -19.19
N ALA A 20 3.03 10.55 -20.08
CA ALA A 20 4.43 10.12 -20.19
C ALA A 20 5.46 11.27 -20.27
N ALA A 21 5.08 12.40 -20.91
CA ALA A 21 5.91 13.59 -21.10
C ALA A 21 5.77 14.68 -20.02
N SER A 22 4.88 14.50 -19.04
CA SER A 22 4.71 15.48 -17.94
C SER A 22 5.91 15.51 -16.99
N GLU A 23 6.10 16.64 -16.32
CA GLU A 23 7.10 16.77 -15.27
C GLU A 23 6.80 15.83 -14.09
N ASP A 24 5.54 15.67 -13.72
CA ASP A 24 5.11 14.72 -12.69
C ASP A 24 5.48 13.27 -13.05
N ALA A 25 5.29 12.86 -14.31
CA ALA A 25 5.71 11.52 -14.76
C ALA A 25 7.22 11.34 -14.67
N ARG A 26 7.99 12.43 -14.80
CA ARG A 26 9.45 12.41 -14.62
C ARG A 26 9.82 12.22 -13.16
N TRP A 27 9.19 12.94 -12.24
CA TRP A 27 9.40 12.75 -10.81
C TRP A 27 9.00 11.33 -10.36
N ALA A 28 7.87 10.81 -10.86
CA ALA A 28 7.47 9.43 -10.59
C ALA A 28 8.49 8.41 -11.10
N ARG A 29 9.09 8.62 -12.29
CA ARG A 29 10.19 7.78 -12.79
C ARG A 29 11.45 7.88 -11.92
N CYS A 30 11.78 9.06 -11.41
CA CYS A 30 12.90 9.24 -10.47
C CYS A 30 12.63 8.44 -9.19
N SER A 31 11.43 8.52 -8.63
CA SER A 31 11.04 7.75 -7.45
C SER A 31 11.07 6.23 -7.70
N VAL A 32 10.76 5.75 -8.92
CA VAL A 32 10.93 4.32 -9.25
C VAL A 32 12.40 3.93 -9.23
N ALA A 33 13.28 4.76 -9.80
CA ALA A 33 14.72 4.53 -9.78
C ALA A 33 15.27 4.55 -8.35
N ASP A 34 14.80 5.48 -7.51
CA ASP A 34 15.13 5.53 -6.08
C ASP A 34 14.69 4.24 -5.36
N ALA A 35 13.48 3.75 -5.63
CA ALA A 35 13.00 2.50 -5.05
C ALA A 35 13.87 1.30 -5.47
N GLN A 36 14.33 1.24 -6.72
CA GLN A 36 15.26 0.20 -7.20
C GLN A 36 16.61 0.28 -6.46
N LEU A 37 17.14 1.49 -6.24
CA LEU A 37 18.35 1.73 -5.46
C LEU A 37 18.17 1.28 -3.99
N LEU A 38 17.09 1.69 -3.34
CA LEU A 38 16.78 1.36 -1.94
C LEU A 38 16.57 -0.14 -1.71
N ARG A 39 16.06 -0.85 -2.74
CA ARG A 39 15.91 -2.32 -2.78
C ARG A 39 17.21 -3.07 -3.03
N LYS A 40 18.32 -2.37 -3.29
CA LYS A 40 19.60 -2.95 -3.72
C LYS A 40 19.44 -3.87 -4.93
N GLU A 41 18.59 -3.48 -5.89
CA GLU A 41 18.49 -4.20 -7.16
C GLU A 41 19.83 -4.18 -7.91
N ARG A 42 19.99 -5.06 -8.91
CA ARG A 42 21.23 -5.15 -9.70
C ARG A 42 21.63 -3.78 -10.26
N ALA A 43 22.91 -3.42 -10.17
CA ALA A 43 23.42 -2.10 -10.56
C ALA A 43 22.99 -1.65 -11.96
N ALA A 44 23.00 -2.58 -12.94
CA ALA A 44 22.54 -2.30 -14.30
C ALA A 44 21.07 -1.85 -14.36
N ARG A 45 20.20 -2.43 -13.51
CA ARG A 45 18.78 -2.10 -13.44
C ARG A 45 18.55 -0.72 -12.81
N VAL A 46 19.27 -0.43 -11.72
CA VAL A 46 19.27 0.90 -11.08
C VAL A 46 19.72 1.98 -12.07
N SER A 47 20.85 1.77 -12.76
CA SER A 47 21.36 2.71 -13.76
C SER A 47 20.40 2.89 -14.95
N ALA A 48 19.75 1.82 -15.41
CA ALA A 48 18.73 1.91 -16.45
C ALA A 48 17.49 2.70 -15.99
N GLY A 49 17.07 2.52 -14.73
CA GLY A 49 15.99 3.29 -14.11
C GLY A 49 16.27 4.79 -14.12
N TYR A 50 17.43 5.21 -13.61
CA TYR A 50 17.83 6.63 -13.63
C TYR A 50 18.01 7.18 -15.05
N ARG A 51 18.55 6.39 -15.98
CA ARG A 51 18.67 6.81 -17.39
C ARG A 51 17.29 7.12 -17.98
N ARG A 52 16.32 6.22 -17.80
CA ARG A 52 14.94 6.42 -18.27
C ARG A 52 14.25 7.59 -17.57
N ALA A 53 14.56 7.83 -16.29
CA ALA A 53 13.99 8.94 -15.54
C ALA A 53 14.53 10.30 -16.00
N LEU A 54 15.83 10.37 -16.32
CA LEU A 54 16.56 11.62 -16.58
C LEU A 54 16.78 11.92 -18.06
N GLU A 55 16.39 11.01 -18.95
CA GLU A 55 16.43 11.26 -20.39
C GLU A 55 15.62 12.51 -20.75
N GLY A 56 16.27 13.44 -21.46
CA GLY A 56 15.67 14.71 -21.84
C GLY A 56 15.39 15.68 -20.69
N ALA A 57 15.73 15.35 -19.44
CA ALA A 57 15.42 16.20 -18.29
C ALA A 57 16.18 17.54 -18.32
N PRO A 58 15.59 18.62 -17.76
CA PRO A 58 16.27 19.89 -17.56
C PRO A 58 17.27 19.83 -16.39
N PRO A 59 18.27 20.73 -16.33
CA PRO A 59 19.34 20.69 -15.32
C PRO A 59 18.86 20.63 -13.87
N PHE A 60 17.78 21.33 -13.50
CA PHE A 60 17.30 21.37 -12.11
C PHE A 60 16.83 20.00 -11.58
N VAL A 61 16.42 19.08 -12.45
CA VAL A 61 16.05 17.72 -12.05
C VAL A 61 17.29 16.93 -11.62
N PHE A 62 18.42 17.14 -12.32
CA PHE A 62 19.71 16.58 -11.93
C PHE A 62 20.17 17.15 -10.60
N ASP A 63 20.02 18.46 -10.36
CA ASP A 63 20.36 19.08 -9.07
C ASP A 63 19.58 18.42 -7.92
N SER A 64 18.30 18.13 -8.11
CA SER A 64 17.47 17.45 -7.11
C SER A 64 17.94 16.01 -6.84
N VAL A 65 18.09 15.20 -7.89
CA VAL A 65 18.53 13.80 -7.77
C VAL A 65 19.94 13.70 -7.18
N ASN A 66 20.86 14.58 -7.60
CA ASN A 66 22.22 14.60 -7.07
C ASN A 66 22.24 14.92 -5.58
N ARG A 67 21.48 15.91 -5.11
CA ARG A 67 21.37 16.23 -3.66
C ARG A 67 20.94 15.02 -2.82
N GLN A 68 19.97 14.26 -3.29
CA GLN A 68 19.48 13.06 -2.58
C GLN A 68 20.52 11.95 -2.57
N LEU A 69 21.16 11.67 -3.71
CA LEU A 69 22.20 10.64 -3.81
C LEU A 69 23.48 11.00 -3.04
N ASP A 70 23.81 12.29 -2.95
CA ASP A 70 24.92 12.79 -2.13
C ASP A 70 24.64 12.62 -0.64
N LEU A 71 23.38 12.80 -0.20
CA LEU A 71 22.99 12.47 1.17
C LEU A 71 23.23 10.99 1.48
N LEU A 72 22.81 10.08 0.57
CA LEU A 72 23.05 8.64 0.74
C LEU A 72 24.55 8.31 0.78
N THR A 73 25.35 8.99 -0.03
CA THR A 73 26.82 8.85 -0.07
C THR A 73 27.44 9.28 1.26
N ARG A 74 27.03 10.44 1.80
CA ARG A 74 27.50 10.96 3.10
C ARG A 74 27.12 10.06 4.26
N LEU A 75 25.97 9.38 4.16
CA LEU A 75 25.53 8.38 5.15
C LEU A 75 26.26 7.03 5.00
N GLY A 76 27.17 6.87 4.03
CA GLY A 76 27.87 5.62 3.77
C GLY A 76 26.97 4.51 3.23
N LEU A 77 25.83 4.86 2.64
CA LEU A 77 24.86 3.89 2.13
C LEU A 77 25.09 3.63 0.63
N PHE A 78 24.94 2.37 0.22
CA PHE A 78 24.92 1.93 -1.19
C PHE A 78 26.18 2.27 -2.01
N ALA A 79 27.36 2.32 -1.38
CA ALA A 79 28.62 2.75 -2.02
C ALA A 79 28.88 2.09 -3.39
N ASP A 80 28.74 0.78 -3.52
CA ASP A 80 28.99 0.05 -4.77
C ASP A 80 28.00 0.42 -5.89
N LEU A 81 26.71 0.54 -5.53
CA LEU A 81 25.64 0.90 -6.46
C LEU A 81 25.78 2.36 -6.90
N LEU A 82 26.09 3.26 -5.97
CA LEU A 82 26.33 4.67 -6.26
C LEU A 82 27.60 4.87 -7.09
N GLY A 83 28.65 4.10 -6.82
CA GLY A 83 29.88 4.09 -7.62
C GLY A 83 29.62 3.68 -9.08
N THR A 84 28.71 2.73 -9.30
CA THR A 84 28.30 2.32 -10.66
C THR A 84 27.36 3.33 -11.32
N LEU A 85 26.48 3.97 -10.55
CA LEU A 85 25.48 4.92 -11.05
C LEU A 85 26.09 6.27 -11.42
N ARG A 86 27.04 6.78 -10.63
CA ARG A 86 27.56 8.15 -10.75
C ARG A 86 28.12 8.51 -12.14
N PRO A 87 28.91 7.66 -12.81
CA PRO A 87 29.37 7.94 -14.17
C PRO A 87 28.22 8.15 -15.17
N THR A 88 27.12 7.41 -15.01
CA THR A 88 25.93 7.55 -15.86
C THR A 88 25.26 8.91 -15.63
N LEU A 89 25.14 9.35 -14.37
CA LEU A 89 24.52 10.63 -14.03
C LEU A 89 25.33 11.82 -14.54
N VAL A 90 26.66 11.79 -14.35
CA VAL A 90 27.57 12.84 -14.86
C VAL A 90 27.43 13.00 -16.38
N THR A 91 27.36 11.88 -17.10
CA THR A 91 27.22 11.89 -18.55
C THR A 91 25.88 12.48 -19.01
N LEU A 92 24.77 12.08 -18.38
CA LEU A 92 23.44 12.60 -18.71
C LEU A 92 23.28 14.08 -18.34
N GLU A 93 23.85 14.49 -17.22
CA GLU A 93 23.81 15.87 -16.75
C GLU A 93 24.60 16.80 -17.67
N ALA A 94 25.82 16.40 -18.08
CA ALA A 94 26.61 17.14 -19.04
C ALA A 94 25.85 17.34 -20.37
N ALA A 95 25.21 16.28 -20.88
CA ALA A 95 24.37 16.36 -22.07
C ALA A 95 23.13 17.25 -21.88
N ALA A 96 22.55 17.31 -20.67
CA ALA A 96 21.42 18.19 -20.36
C ALA A 96 21.83 19.66 -20.29
N ARG A 97 23.00 19.98 -19.71
CA ARG A 97 23.52 21.34 -19.57
C ARG A 97 24.05 21.93 -20.89
N GLN A 98 24.42 21.08 -21.86
CA GLN A 98 24.87 21.51 -23.19
C GLN A 98 23.71 21.82 -24.15
N ARG A 99 22.45 21.51 -23.80
CA ARG A 99 21.30 21.86 -24.65
C ARG A 99 21.03 23.38 -24.59
N PRO A 100 20.94 24.09 -25.73
CA PRO A 100 20.60 25.51 -25.75
C PRO A 100 19.25 25.75 -25.07
N GLY A 101 19.22 26.68 -24.11
CA GLY A 101 18.05 26.93 -23.27
C GLY A 101 16.86 27.50 -24.04
N THR A 102 15.67 26.95 -23.82
CA THR A 102 14.44 27.74 -23.90
C THR A 102 14.39 28.62 -22.63
N PRO A 103 14.19 29.95 -22.71
CA PRO A 103 14.18 30.81 -21.53
C PRO A 103 13.13 30.34 -20.51
N GLY A 104 13.49 30.45 -19.24
CA GLY A 104 12.76 29.88 -18.11
C GLY A 104 11.28 30.25 -18.08
N THR A 105 10.45 29.23 -17.95
CA THR A 105 9.07 29.40 -17.51
C THR A 105 9.03 29.15 -16.01
N THR A 106 8.98 30.22 -15.23
CA THR A 106 8.39 30.19 -13.90
C THR A 106 6.92 29.82 -14.10
N VAL A 107 6.53 28.57 -13.85
CA VAL A 107 5.12 28.14 -13.91
C VAL A 107 4.61 27.90 -12.50
N THR A 108 3.88 28.90 -12.03
CA THR A 108 2.89 28.81 -10.95
C THR A 108 1.90 27.68 -11.28
N ALA A 109 1.61 26.84 -10.29
CA ALA A 109 0.64 25.75 -10.39
C ALA A 109 -0.71 26.26 -10.92
N GLY A 110 -1.10 25.79 -12.11
CA GLY A 110 -2.39 26.05 -12.72
C GLY A 110 -2.80 24.85 -13.57
N ILE A 111 -3.88 24.19 -13.16
CA ILE A 111 -4.53 23.09 -13.89
C ILE A 111 -5.24 23.70 -15.12
N PRO A 112 -5.12 23.07 -16.30
CA PRO A 112 -6.30 22.95 -17.15
C PRO A 112 -6.57 21.52 -17.63
N ALA A 113 -7.86 21.29 -17.86
CA ALA A 113 -8.51 20.04 -18.22
C ALA A 113 -8.24 19.57 -19.67
N THR A 114 -8.55 18.27 -19.87
CA THR A 114 -8.83 17.38 -21.04
C THR A 114 -8.96 17.97 -22.48
N PRO A 115 -9.04 17.12 -23.56
CA PRO A 115 -8.75 15.68 -23.72
C PRO A 115 -7.87 15.33 -24.96
N ALA A 116 -7.34 14.10 -25.04
CA ALA A 116 -7.11 13.38 -26.31
C ALA A 116 -6.65 11.93 -26.08
N THR A 117 -7.34 10.99 -26.72
CA THR A 117 -6.97 9.57 -26.93
C THR A 117 -5.81 9.47 -27.94
N PRO A 118 -4.95 8.45 -27.88
CA PRO A 118 -5.05 7.43 -28.93
C PRO A 118 -4.78 5.97 -28.47
N ALA A 119 -5.49 5.09 -29.18
CA ALA A 119 -5.15 3.77 -29.73
C ALA A 119 -4.28 2.76 -28.94
N ALA A 120 -4.84 1.55 -28.91
CA ALA A 120 -4.35 0.30 -28.37
C ALA A 120 -2.97 -0.13 -28.87
N ASP A 121 -2.20 -0.75 -27.96
CA ASP A 121 -1.30 -1.83 -28.32
C ASP A 121 -1.39 -2.95 -27.29
N THR A 122 -1.52 -4.17 -27.80
CA THR A 122 -1.94 -5.39 -27.12
C THR A 122 -0.78 -6.10 -26.44
N ALA A 123 -0.76 -6.04 -25.12
CA ALA A 123 -0.31 -7.12 -24.25
C ALA A 123 -1.27 -7.08 -23.05
N ALA A 124 -1.83 -8.23 -22.65
CA ALA A 124 -2.78 -8.31 -21.54
C ALA A 124 -2.10 -7.92 -20.21
N ALA A 125 -1.94 -6.62 -20.00
CA ALA A 125 -1.75 -6.03 -18.69
C ALA A 125 -3.01 -6.38 -17.90
N ALA A 126 -2.86 -6.95 -16.71
CA ALA A 126 -3.97 -7.12 -15.78
C ALA A 126 -4.73 -5.79 -15.71
N ALA A 127 -6.01 -5.83 -16.11
CA ALA A 127 -6.83 -4.63 -16.16
C ALA A 127 -6.84 -4.01 -14.76
N LYS A 128 -6.57 -2.71 -14.68
CA LYS A 128 -6.53 -2.00 -13.39
C LYS A 128 -7.95 -2.00 -12.81
N PRO A 129 -8.10 -2.20 -11.49
CA PRO A 129 -9.42 -2.16 -10.89
C PRO A 129 -10.09 -0.79 -11.09
N ASP A 130 -11.39 -0.83 -11.32
CA ASP A 130 -12.24 0.36 -11.32
C ASP A 130 -12.43 0.87 -9.90
N ARG A 131 -12.48 -0.05 -8.94
CA ARG A 131 -12.78 0.21 -7.53
C ARG A 131 -11.90 -0.61 -6.59
N VAL A 132 -11.54 -0.03 -5.46
CA VAL A 132 -10.74 -0.68 -4.43
C VAL A 132 -11.49 -0.64 -3.11
N LEU A 133 -11.61 -1.80 -2.47
CA LEU A 133 -12.09 -1.96 -1.11
C LEU A 133 -10.87 -2.21 -0.22
N LEU A 134 -10.56 -1.29 0.69
CA LEU A 134 -9.57 -1.53 1.74
C LEU A 134 -10.30 -1.90 3.02
N PHE A 135 -9.87 -2.96 3.70
CA PHE A 135 -10.42 -3.35 4.99
C PHE A 135 -9.36 -3.31 6.09
N ALA A 136 -9.76 -2.85 7.27
CA ALA A 136 -9.04 -3.05 8.52
C ALA A 136 -10.03 -3.28 9.66
N GLY A 137 -9.74 -4.21 10.57
CA GLY A 137 -10.66 -4.48 11.67
C GLY A 137 -10.05 -5.18 12.87
N HIS A 138 -10.88 -5.39 13.89
CA HIS A 138 -10.46 -6.06 15.12
C HIS A 138 -10.20 -7.55 14.93
N MET A 139 -9.25 -8.05 15.74
CA MET A 139 -9.05 -9.47 16.00
C MET A 139 -10.12 -10.03 16.92
N ILE A 140 -10.32 -11.35 16.90
CA ILE A 140 -11.10 -12.00 17.96
C ILE A 140 -10.43 -11.72 19.30
N ASP A 141 -11.24 -11.30 20.28
CA ASP A 141 -10.75 -11.00 21.61
C ASP A 141 -10.13 -12.24 22.28
N LYS A 142 -9.04 -12.03 23.02
CA LYS A 142 -8.50 -13.02 23.95
C LYS A 142 -9.48 -13.24 25.10
N ALA A 143 -9.41 -14.41 25.75
CA ALA A 143 -10.35 -14.74 26.82
C ALA A 143 -10.30 -13.76 28.02
N ASP A 144 -9.15 -13.12 28.24
CA ASP A 144 -8.90 -12.20 29.35
C ASP A 144 -9.15 -10.71 29.02
N ARG A 145 -9.67 -10.40 27.82
CA ARG A 145 -9.95 -9.05 27.37
C ARG A 145 -11.01 -8.38 28.26
N GLN A 146 -10.60 -7.39 29.05
CA GLN A 146 -11.48 -6.69 30.00
C GLN A 146 -12.57 -5.85 29.32
N GLN A 147 -12.22 -5.18 28.22
CA GLN A 147 -13.17 -4.42 27.40
C GLN A 147 -13.27 -5.13 26.04
N PRO A 148 -14.36 -5.88 25.82
CA PRO A 148 -14.56 -6.58 24.56
C PRO A 148 -14.62 -5.58 23.40
N ARG A 149 -14.14 -6.00 22.23
CA ARG A 149 -14.21 -5.25 20.97
C ARG A 149 -14.73 -6.10 19.83
N PHE A 150 -14.38 -7.38 19.84
CA PHE A 150 -14.88 -8.40 18.93
C PHE A 150 -14.90 -9.78 19.61
N PRO A 151 -15.96 -10.06 20.40
CA PRO A 151 -16.15 -11.38 21.00
C PRO A 151 -16.30 -12.48 19.94
N ALA A 152 -15.77 -13.68 20.20
CA ALA A 152 -15.86 -14.82 19.28
C ALA A 152 -17.31 -15.15 18.84
N ALA A 153 -18.27 -15.02 19.77
CA ALA A 153 -19.69 -15.25 19.50
C ALA A 153 -20.28 -14.29 18.44
N MET A 154 -19.63 -13.15 18.19
CA MET A 154 -20.10 -12.12 17.25
C MET A 154 -19.58 -12.32 15.82
N GLN A 155 -18.84 -13.40 15.54
CA GLN A 155 -18.28 -13.67 14.22
C GLN A 155 -19.33 -13.61 13.10
N ALA A 156 -20.50 -14.23 13.29
CA ALA A 156 -21.56 -14.25 12.29
C ALA A 156 -22.14 -12.85 12.04
N THR A 157 -22.39 -12.09 13.12
CA THR A 157 -22.87 -10.71 13.07
C THR A 157 -21.89 -9.80 12.34
N ALA A 158 -20.60 -9.89 12.67
CA ALA A 158 -19.53 -9.15 12.02
C ALA A 158 -19.45 -9.47 10.52
N ARG A 159 -19.49 -10.75 10.18
CA ARG A 159 -19.46 -11.22 8.78
C ARG A 159 -20.62 -10.65 7.98
N GLN A 160 -21.84 -10.67 8.54
CA GLN A 160 -23.01 -10.12 7.89
C GLN A 160 -22.90 -8.60 7.70
N ALA A 161 -22.37 -7.87 8.68
CA ALA A 161 -22.14 -6.43 8.57
C ALA A 161 -21.10 -6.08 7.50
N ILE A 162 -19.98 -6.82 7.44
CA ILE A 162 -18.96 -6.67 6.40
C ILE A 162 -19.57 -6.92 5.02
N ARG A 163 -20.32 -8.02 4.86
CA ARG A 163 -21.03 -8.33 3.61
C ARG A 163 -21.98 -7.22 3.19
N ALA A 164 -22.79 -6.71 4.12
CA ALA A 164 -23.73 -5.65 3.83
C ALA A 164 -23.02 -4.37 3.34
N GLN A 165 -21.88 -4.00 3.93
CA GLN A 165 -21.10 -2.84 3.46
C GLN A 165 -20.51 -3.05 2.07
N ILE A 166 -20.04 -4.26 1.76
CA ILE A 166 -19.53 -4.60 0.42
C ILE A 166 -20.67 -4.56 -0.60
N ASP A 167 -21.81 -5.20 -0.31
CA ASP A 167 -22.98 -5.20 -1.20
C ASP A 167 -23.47 -3.77 -1.49
N GLN A 168 -23.50 -2.89 -0.47
CA GLN A 168 -23.83 -1.48 -0.66
C GLN A 168 -22.82 -0.73 -1.53
N ALA A 169 -21.52 -1.01 -1.38
CA ALA A 169 -20.50 -0.41 -2.22
C ALA A 169 -20.65 -0.87 -3.68
N LEU A 170 -20.85 -2.16 -3.90
CA LEU A 170 -21.08 -2.74 -5.23
C LEU A 170 -22.32 -2.15 -5.92
N ALA A 171 -23.43 -2.02 -5.18
CA ALA A 171 -24.68 -1.45 -5.70
C ALA A 171 -24.55 0.03 -6.10
N ALA A 172 -23.60 0.77 -5.51
CA ALA A 172 -23.35 2.16 -5.85
C ALA A 172 -22.48 2.34 -7.10
N TRP A 173 -21.93 1.26 -7.66
CA TRP A 173 -21.03 1.30 -8.81
C TRP A 173 -21.69 0.73 -10.07
N PRO A 174 -21.21 1.11 -11.26
CA PRO A 174 -21.70 0.53 -12.51
C PRO A 174 -21.58 -1.00 -12.49
N ALA A 175 -22.61 -1.68 -12.99
CA ALA A 175 -22.59 -3.14 -13.13
C ALA A 175 -21.37 -3.60 -13.94
N GLY A 176 -20.69 -4.64 -13.48
CA GLY A 176 -19.46 -5.15 -14.10
C GLY A 176 -18.18 -4.40 -13.74
N SER A 177 -18.22 -3.43 -12.80
CA SER A 177 -17.00 -2.78 -12.27
C SER A 177 -16.01 -3.83 -11.75
N GLN A 178 -14.75 -3.72 -12.15
CA GLN A 178 -13.68 -4.57 -11.63
C GLN A 178 -13.28 -4.08 -10.24
N VAL A 179 -13.50 -4.91 -9.22
CA VAL A 179 -13.24 -4.56 -7.82
C VAL A 179 -12.04 -5.37 -7.29
N LEU A 180 -11.16 -4.69 -6.58
CA LEU A 180 -10.07 -5.30 -5.82
C LEU A 180 -10.29 -5.09 -4.33
N GLY A 181 -10.21 -6.17 -3.54
CA GLY A 181 -10.14 -6.12 -2.08
C GLY A 181 -8.68 -6.09 -1.60
N ILE A 182 -8.39 -5.33 -0.55
CA ILE A 182 -7.08 -5.25 0.10
C ILE A 182 -7.31 -5.37 1.60
N ALA A 183 -6.61 -6.29 2.26
CA ALA A 183 -6.64 -6.40 3.72
C ALA A 183 -5.37 -7.09 4.26
N GLY A 184 -5.24 -7.08 5.59
CA GLY A 184 -4.33 -7.96 6.31
C GLY A 184 -4.87 -9.38 6.38
N GLY A 185 -4.37 -10.19 7.32
CA GLY A 185 -4.81 -11.58 7.48
C GLY A 185 -5.13 -11.95 8.92
N ALA A 186 -5.42 -10.96 9.79
CA ALA A 186 -5.64 -11.23 11.19
C ALA A 186 -6.96 -12.02 11.41
N SER A 187 -7.03 -12.76 12.52
CA SER A 187 -8.29 -13.36 12.98
C SER A 187 -9.38 -12.30 13.09
N GLY A 188 -10.66 -12.69 13.04
CA GLY A 188 -11.75 -11.71 13.07
C GLY A 188 -11.94 -11.01 11.72
N GLY A 189 -11.85 -9.68 11.71
CA GLY A 189 -12.35 -8.86 10.61
C GLY A 189 -11.68 -9.13 9.25
N ASP A 190 -10.34 -9.16 9.22
CA ASP A 190 -9.57 -9.27 7.98
C ASP A 190 -9.86 -10.58 7.23
N ILE A 191 -9.82 -11.71 7.95
CA ILE A 191 -10.15 -13.02 7.37
C ILE A 191 -11.61 -13.07 6.91
N LEU A 192 -12.55 -12.53 7.70
CA LEU A 192 -13.96 -12.48 7.29
C LEU A 192 -14.17 -11.64 6.02
N PHE A 193 -13.43 -10.54 5.87
CA PHE A 193 -13.45 -9.72 4.66
C PHE A 193 -12.96 -10.49 3.43
N HIS A 194 -11.83 -11.20 3.53
CA HIS A 194 -11.32 -12.03 2.44
C HIS A 194 -12.32 -13.12 2.01
N GLU A 195 -12.95 -13.80 2.97
CA GLU A 195 -13.95 -14.84 2.68
C GLU A 195 -15.19 -14.29 2.01
N VAL A 196 -15.69 -13.14 2.48
CA VAL A 196 -16.82 -12.46 1.85
C VAL A 196 -16.47 -12.03 0.43
N CYS A 197 -15.26 -11.50 0.21
CA CYS A 197 -14.79 -11.16 -1.14
C CYS A 197 -14.73 -12.40 -2.03
N ALA A 198 -14.23 -13.53 -1.52
CA ALA A 198 -14.18 -14.78 -2.27
C ALA A 198 -15.57 -15.29 -2.69
N GLU A 199 -16.57 -15.23 -1.79
CA GLU A 199 -17.97 -15.57 -2.11
C GLU A 199 -18.59 -14.65 -3.17
N LEU A 200 -18.18 -13.39 -3.18
CA LEU A 200 -18.60 -12.39 -4.15
C LEU A 200 -17.74 -12.39 -5.43
N GLN A 201 -16.79 -13.32 -5.54
CA GLN A 201 -15.84 -13.40 -6.66
C GLN A 201 -15.02 -12.11 -6.87
N ILE A 202 -14.75 -11.37 -5.79
CA ILE A 202 -13.88 -10.21 -5.77
C ILE A 202 -12.45 -10.68 -5.54
N ALA A 203 -11.53 -10.30 -6.43
CA ALA A 203 -10.11 -10.59 -6.25
C ALA A 203 -9.56 -9.83 -5.03
N THR A 204 -8.67 -10.47 -4.27
CA THR A 204 -8.05 -9.83 -3.10
C THR A 204 -6.52 -9.88 -3.13
N GLU A 205 -5.90 -8.83 -2.60
CA GLU A 205 -4.49 -8.80 -2.23
C GLU A 205 -4.33 -8.92 -0.70
N LEU A 206 -3.44 -9.81 -0.27
CA LEU A 206 -3.12 -10.06 1.14
C LEU A 206 -1.81 -9.35 1.51
N TYR A 207 -1.83 -8.56 2.58
CA TYR A 207 -0.68 -7.79 3.04
C TYR A 207 -0.26 -8.18 4.46
N LEU A 208 0.90 -8.81 4.59
CA LEU A 208 1.46 -9.24 5.87
C LEU A 208 2.71 -8.42 6.26
N PRO A 209 2.82 -7.97 7.52
CA PRO A 209 4.01 -7.26 7.98
C PRO A 209 5.23 -8.17 8.15
N MET A 210 5.00 -9.47 8.34
CA MET A 210 6.01 -10.47 8.68
C MET A 210 5.66 -11.83 8.05
N ALA A 211 6.55 -12.81 8.16
CA ALA A 211 6.30 -14.14 7.62
C ALA A 211 5.08 -14.82 8.27
N PRO A 212 4.35 -15.70 7.56
CA PRO A 212 3.11 -16.32 8.04
C PRO A 212 3.24 -16.99 9.40
N ALA A 213 4.36 -17.69 9.67
CA ALA A 213 4.57 -18.37 10.94
C ALA A 213 4.61 -17.41 12.14
N ALA A 214 5.30 -16.27 12.00
CA ALA A 214 5.35 -15.24 13.03
C ALA A 214 4.00 -14.52 13.16
N TYR A 215 3.38 -14.19 12.02
CA TYR A 215 2.09 -13.53 11.99
C TYR A 215 0.98 -14.37 12.63
N ILE A 216 1.01 -15.70 12.46
CA ILE A 216 0.04 -16.59 13.10
C ILE A 216 0.08 -16.48 14.61
N ALA A 217 1.28 -16.44 15.20
CA ALA A 217 1.42 -16.36 16.66
C ALA A 217 0.83 -15.06 17.23
N GLU A 218 1.01 -13.95 16.52
CA GLU A 218 0.64 -12.61 17.00
C GLU A 218 -0.78 -12.18 16.62
N SER A 219 -1.31 -12.65 15.49
CA SER A 219 -2.51 -12.06 14.89
C SER A 219 -3.60 -13.04 14.42
N VAL A 220 -3.29 -14.33 14.28
CA VAL A 220 -4.25 -15.32 13.74
C VAL A 220 -4.68 -16.33 14.80
N ARG A 221 -3.75 -16.78 15.65
CA ARG A 221 -4.01 -17.81 16.64
C ARG A 221 -5.04 -17.30 17.66
N VAL A 222 -6.17 -18.01 17.73
CA VAL A 222 -7.20 -17.83 18.75
C VAL A 222 -7.13 -19.00 19.72
N GLU A 223 -7.47 -18.76 20.98
CA GLU A 223 -7.48 -19.80 22.01
C GLU A 223 -8.50 -20.90 21.66
N PRO A 224 -8.21 -22.20 21.91
CA PRO A 224 -9.07 -23.29 21.48
C PRO A 224 -10.55 -23.21 21.91
N GLY A 225 -10.84 -22.56 23.05
CA GLY A 225 -12.22 -22.37 23.54
C GLY A 225 -13.00 -21.24 22.83
N LEU A 226 -12.30 -20.39 22.10
CA LEU A 226 -12.84 -19.24 21.36
C LEU A 226 -12.60 -19.35 19.84
N ASP A 227 -11.88 -20.39 19.40
CA ASP A 227 -11.54 -20.59 18.00
C ASP A 227 -12.77 -21.00 17.17
N GLY A 228 -12.69 -20.72 15.88
CA GLY A 228 -13.72 -21.09 14.91
C GLY A 228 -13.65 -22.55 14.50
N ARG A 229 -14.68 -22.98 13.76
CA ARG A 229 -14.64 -24.21 12.96
C ARG A 229 -15.06 -23.88 11.52
N PRO A 230 -14.16 -24.00 10.52
CA PRO A 230 -12.72 -24.29 10.63
C PRO A 230 -11.95 -23.28 11.49
N SER A 231 -10.79 -23.68 12.02
CA SER A 231 -9.97 -22.79 12.87
C SER A 231 -9.52 -21.53 12.12
N TRP A 232 -9.23 -20.45 12.84
CA TRP A 232 -8.71 -19.22 12.21
C TRP A 232 -7.37 -19.47 11.48
N ILE A 233 -6.55 -20.39 11.98
CA ILE A 233 -5.28 -20.78 11.35
C ILE A 233 -5.53 -21.49 10.01
N GLU A 234 -6.49 -22.43 9.95
CA GLU A 234 -6.86 -23.10 8.70
C GLU A 234 -7.38 -22.11 7.65
N ARG A 235 -8.23 -21.18 8.08
CA ARG A 235 -8.82 -20.15 7.22
C ARG A 235 -7.74 -19.19 6.68
N PHE A 236 -6.81 -18.77 7.55
CA PHE A 236 -5.66 -17.99 7.15
C PHE A 236 -4.77 -18.70 6.12
N HIS A 237 -4.46 -19.98 6.34
CA HIS A 237 -3.68 -20.76 5.37
C HIS A 237 -4.36 -20.87 4.01
N SER A 238 -5.70 -21.03 3.98
CA SER A 238 -6.46 -21.03 2.73
C SER A 238 -6.32 -19.70 1.98
N ILE A 239 -6.39 -18.56 2.68
CA ILE A 239 -6.21 -17.22 2.08
C ILE A 239 -4.77 -17.04 1.57
N CYS A 240 -3.75 -17.45 2.34
CA CYS A 240 -2.36 -17.40 1.89
C CYS A 240 -2.14 -18.20 0.61
N GLN A 241 -2.62 -19.46 0.57
CA GLN A 241 -2.48 -20.31 -0.61
C GLN A 241 -3.19 -19.72 -1.84
N ALA A 242 -4.41 -19.21 -1.67
CA ALA A 242 -5.14 -18.57 -2.74
C ALA A 242 -4.43 -17.29 -3.24
N SER A 243 -3.90 -16.48 -2.33
CA SER A 243 -3.19 -15.23 -2.65
C SER A 243 -1.85 -15.50 -3.35
N GLU A 244 -1.11 -16.52 -2.90
CA GLU A 244 0.13 -16.96 -3.56
C GLU A 244 -0.13 -17.47 -4.98
N ALA A 245 -1.16 -18.32 -5.15
CA ALA A 245 -1.54 -18.86 -6.46
C ALA A 245 -1.99 -17.75 -7.43
N ALA A 246 -2.63 -16.70 -6.92
CA ALA A 246 -3.05 -15.53 -7.69
C ALA A 246 -1.92 -14.50 -7.90
N GLY A 247 -0.76 -14.64 -7.25
CA GLY A 247 0.31 -13.64 -7.27
C GLY A 247 -0.03 -12.34 -6.53
N SER A 248 -0.99 -12.38 -5.60
CA SER A 248 -1.52 -11.25 -4.82
C SER A 248 -1.13 -11.31 -3.34
N TYR A 249 -0.09 -12.08 -3.00
CA TYR A 249 0.50 -12.16 -1.66
C TYR A 249 1.64 -11.14 -1.51
N HIS A 250 1.58 -10.33 -0.45
CA HIS A 250 2.58 -9.31 -0.15
C HIS A 250 3.09 -9.44 1.29
N GLN A 251 4.42 -9.36 1.46
CA GLN A 251 5.08 -9.43 2.77
C GLN A 251 6.13 -8.30 2.90
N LEU A 252 6.13 -7.57 4.03
CA LEU A 252 7.10 -6.49 4.28
C LEU A 252 8.48 -6.98 4.74
N GLY A 253 8.52 -8.04 5.55
CA GLY A 253 9.75 -8.54 6.14
C GLY A 253 9.59 -9.96 6.67
N GLU A 254 10.68 -10.55 7.15
CA GLU A 254 10.68 -11.92 7.68
C GLU A 254 10.09 -12.00 9.10
N ALA A 255 10.27 -10.96 9.91
CA ALA A 255 9.88 -10.92 11.32
C ALA A 255 9.33 -9.53 11.69
N ASP A 256 8.93 -9.36 12.95
CA ASP A 256 8.49 -8.11 13.57
C ASP A 256 9.57 -7.01 13.65
N ARG A 257 10.80 -7.32 13.22
CA ARG A 257 11.94 -6.42 13.34
C ARG A 257 11.80 -5.18 12.46
N LEU A 258 11.60 -4.05 13.13
CA LEU A 258 11.65 -2.73 12.49
C LEU A 258 13.05 -2.40 11.94
N PRO A 259 13.14 -1.60 10.87
CA PRO A 259 14.38 -0.96 10.48
C PRO A 259 15.03 -0.22 11.67
N SER A 260 16.36 -0.20 11.75
CA SER A 260 17.10 0.38 12.88
C SER A 260 16.80 1.87 13.13
N TRP A 261 16.39 2.61 12.09
CA TRP A 261 15.95 4.00 12.23
C TRP A 261 14.53 4.11 12.80
N ALA A 262 13.67 3.14 12.52
CA ALA A 262 12.27 3.13 12.91
C ALA A 262 12.07 2.66 14.36
N GLY A 263 12.91 1.74 14.85
CA GLY A 263 12.88 1.29 16.24
C GLY A 263 13.26 2.38 17.28
N ARG A 264 13.62 3.58 16.82
CA ARG A 264 13.88 4.77 17.66
C ARG A 264 12.75 5.79 17.65
N LEU A 265 11.72 5.58 16.83
CA LEU A 265 10.56 6.45 16.80
C LEU A 265 9.64 6.06 17.95
N PRO A 266 9.20 7.02 18.79
CA PRO A 266 8.17 6.76 19.78
C PRO A 266 6.88 6.35 19.06
N ASP A 267 6.17 5.38 19.62
CA ASP A 267 4.85 4.95 19.15
C ASP A 267 4.85 4.56 17.66
N TYR A 268 5.92 3.88 17.22
CA TYR A 268 6.01 3.31 15.87
C TYR A 268 6.31 1.80 15.95
N SER A 269 5.28 1.02 15.65
CA SER A 269 5.25 -0.42 15.69
C SER A 269 5.20 -1.03 14.29
N ILE A 270 5.43 -2.34 14.21
CA ILE A 270 5.25 -3.08 12.97
C ILE A 270 3.79 -3.03 12.47
N TRP A 271 2.82 -2.91 13.37
CA TRP A 271 1.40 -2.84 13.05
C TRP A 271 1.01 -1.49 12.45
N GLU A 272 1.47 -0.39 13.03
CA GLU A 272 1.29 0.95 12.45
C GLU A 272 1.96 1.07 11.09
N ARG A 273 3.14 0.45 10.93
CA ARG A 273 3.80 0.33 9.63
C ARG A 273 2.96 -0.46 8.63
N ASN A 274 2.35 -1.57 9.04
CA ASN A 274 1.49 -2.38 8.18
C ASN A 274 0.24 -1.63 7.74
N ASN A 275 -0.44 -0.97 8.67
CA ASN A 275 -1.62 -0.15 8.40
C ASN A 275 -1.32 0.97 7.41
N ARG A 276 -0.19 1.67 7.59
CA ARG A 276 0.27 2.66 6.62
C ARG A 276 0.54 2.03 5.26
N TRP A 277 1.18 0.86 5.21
CA TRP A 277 1.47 0.18 3.96
C TRP A 277 0.21 -0.28 3.21
N LEU A 278 -0.76 -0.84 3.93
CA LEU A 278 -2.11 -1.16 3.42
C LEU A 278 -2.78 0.06 2.80
N LEU A 279 -2.88 1.15 3.57
CA LEU A 279 -3.53 2.38 3.12
C LEU A 279 -2.82 2.99 1.90
N GLN A 280 -1.49 3.10 1.93
CA GLN A 280 -0.74 3.67 0.82
C GLN A 280 -0.78 2.79 -0.43
N SER A 281 -0.83 1.46 -0.27
CA SER A 281 -1.01 0.52 -1.38
C SER A 281 -2.40 0.67 -2.01
N ALA A 282 -3.45 0.89 -1.20
CA ALA A 282 -4.79 1.16 -1.71
C ALA A 282 -4.88 2.54 -2.39
N LEU A 283 -4.31 3.58 -1.79
CA LEU A 283 -4.26 4.94 -2.35
C LEU A 283 -3.46 5.02 -3.65
N ALA A 284 -2.52 4.09 -3.90
CA ALA A 284 -1.79 3.98 -5.15
C ALA A 284 -2.71 3.81 -6.38
N TYR A 285 -3.90 3.24 -6.19
CA TYR A 285 -4.91 3.10 -7.24
C TYR A 285 -5.73 4.38 -7.46
N GLY A 286 -5.65 5.34 -6.53
CA GLY A 286 -6.32 6.63 -6.54
C GLY A 286 -7.44 6.72 -5.51
N ALA A 287 -7.44 7.78 -4.69
CA ALA A 287 -8.40 7.95 -3.59
C ALA A 287 -9.88 7.96 -4.04
N ALA A 288 -10.18 8.51 -5.22
CA ALA A 288 -11.53 8.51 -5.79
C ALA A 288 -12.08 7.11 -6.13
N LYS A 289 -11.21 6.09 -6.20
CA LYS A 289 -11.59 4.68 -6.39
C LYS A 289 -11.72 3.92 -5.08
N LEU A 290 -11.19 4.47 -4.00
CA LEU A 290 -11.03 3.80 -2.73
C LEU A 290 -12.29 3.93 -1.87
N THR A 291 -12.75 2.81 -1.34
CA THR A 291 -13.65 2.76 -0.19
C THR A 291 -12.96 2.00 0.93
N LEU A 292 -12.73 2.68 2.06
CA LEU A 292 -12.17 2.10 3.28
C LEU A 292 -13.32 1.58 4.16
N LEU A 293 -13.30 0.30 4.50
CA LEU A 293 -14.22 -0.36 5.42
C LEU A 293 -13.46 -0.65 6.72
N VAL A 294 -14.01 -0.19 7.84
CA VAL A 294 -13.36 -0.35 9.15
C VAL A 294 -14.31 -0.95 10.18
N LEU A 295 -13.99 -2.14 10.68
CA LEU A 295 -14.67 -2.73 11.85
C LEU A 295 -13.91 -2.32 13.11
N TRP A 296 -14.38 -1.26 13.76
CA TRP A 296 -13.64 -0.58 14.82
C TRP A 296 -14.57 -0.05 15.90
N ASP A 297 -14.12 0.00 17.14
CA ASP A 297 -14.89 0.42 18.33
C ASP A 297 -14.85 1.94 18.55
N GLY A 298 -14.18 2.69 17.66
CA GLY A 298 -13.98 4.12 17.85
C GLY A 298 -12.96 4.45 18.95
N GLN A 299 -12.28 3.45 19.51
CA GLN A 299 -11.33 3.61 20.61
C GLN A 299 -9.92 3.21 20.17
N GLY A 300 -8.96 4.08 20.47
CA GLY A 300 -7.55 3.95 20.11
C GLY A 300 -6.79 5.20 20.54
N GLY A 301 -5.47 5.11 20.66
CA GLY A 301 -4.65 6.29 20.91
C GLY A 301 -4.40 7.09 19.63
N ASP A 302 -4.01 8.37 19.77
CA ASP A 302 -3.58 9.27 18.69
C ASP A 302 -2.25 8.83 18.03
N ALA A 303 -1.84 7.57 18.21
CA ALA A 303 -0.59 7.04 17.72
C ALA A 303 -0.58 7.01 16.18
N PRO A 304 0.43 7.61 15.53
CA PRO A 304 0.46 7.72 14.08
C PRO A 304 0.53 6.36 13.36
N GLY A 305 -0.61 5.87 12.84
CA GLY A 305 -0.71 4.61 12.09
C GLY A 305 -1.71 3.60 12.67
N GLY A 306 -2.37 3.95 13.77
CA GLY A 306 -3.57 3.25 14.24
C GLY A 306 -4.75 3.39 13.28
N THR A 307 -5.85 2.68 13.59
CA THR A 307 -7.06 2.70 12.76
C THR A 307 -7.62 4.12 12.62
N GLN A 308 -7.69 4.92 13.69
CA GLN A 308 -8.13 6.32 13.62
C GLN A 308 -7.34 7.13 12.58
N HIS A 309 -6.01 7.07 12.63
CA HIS A 309 -5.15 7.75 11.65
C HIS A 309 -5.41 7.25 10.21
N MET A 310 -5.75 5.97 10.03
CA MET A 310 -6.11 5.43 8.71
C MET A 310 -7.39 6.07 8.17
N LEU A 311 -8.41 6.28 9.01
CA LEU A 311 -9.65 6.98 8.61
C LEU A 311 -9.34 8.42 8.22
N GLU A 312 -8.63 9.16 9.08
CA GLU A 312 -8.29 10.57 8.85
C GLU A 312 -7.52 10.76 7.53
N VAL A 313 -6.52 9.92 7.26
CA VAL A 313 -5.73 9.99 6.02
C VAL A 313 -6.56 9.61 4.80
N ALA A 314 -7.44 8.61 4.91
CA ALA A 314 -8.32 8.22 3.80
C ALA A 314 -9.33 9.33 3.47
N GLU A 315 -9.97 9.93 4.48
CA GLU A 315 -10.91 11.04 4.31
C GLU A 315 -10.22 12.28 3.74
N ALA A 316 -9.06 12.65 4.28
CA ALA A 316 -8.27 13.79 3.78
C ALA A 316 -7.82 13.58 2.33
N ALA A 317 -7.60 12.34 1.90
CA ALA A 317 -7.30 12.00 0.52
C ALA A 317 -8.54 11.99 -0.40
N GLY A 318 -9.75 12.09 0.15
CA GLY A 318 -11.02 12.06 -0.59
C GLY A 318 -11.57 10.66 -0.87
N ALA A 319 -11.14 9.64 -0.12
CA ALA A 319 -11.70 8.30 -0.19
C ALA A 319 -13.03 8.22 0.59
N VAL A 320 -13.89 7.28 0.20
CA VAL A 320 -15.13 6.99 0.95
C VAL A 320 -14.77 6.14 2.17
N VAL A 321 -15.23 6.52 3.36
CA VAL A 321 -15.04 5.74 4.59
C VAL A 321 -16.37 5.16 5.05
N ARG A 322 -16.38 3.86 5.37
CA ARG A 322 -17.52 3.10 5.89
C ARG A 322 -17.12 2.49 7.24
N HIS A 323 -17.52 3.14 8.31
CA HIS A 323 -17.27 2.68 9.67
C HIS A 323 -18.37 1.73 10.14
N ILE A 324 -17.96 0.53 10.55
CA ILE A 324 -18.78 -0.46 11.23
C ILE A 324 -18.41 -0.36 12.73
N ASP A 325 -19.18 0.42 13.50
CA ASP A 325 -18.93 0.57 14.95
C ASP A 325 -19.19 -0.76 15.67
N SER A 326 -18.11 -1.39 16.14
CA SER A 326 -18.20 -2.71 16.77
C SER A 326 -18.92 -2.67 18.12
N ARG A 327 -18.95 -1.53 18.83
CA ARG A 327 -19.70 -1.40 20.08
C ARG A 327 -21.19 -1.45 19.80
N THR A 328 -21.64 -0.65 18.84
CA THR A 328 -23.05 -0.64 18.43
C THR A 328 -23.46 -1.96 17.80
N LEU A 329 -22.60 -2.54 16.93
CA LEU A 329 -22.89 -3.78 16.23
C LEU A 329 -23.02 -4.98 17.18
N PHE A 330 -22.21 -5.04 18.23
CA PHE A 330 -22.16 -6.18 19.15
C PHE A 330 -22.89 -5.91 20.48
N GLY A 331 -23.47 -4.71 20.67
CA GLY A 331 -24.13 -4.32 21.91
C GLY A 331 -23.17 -4.21 23.10
N LEU A 332 -21.97 -3.70 22.88
CA LEU A 332 -20.94 -3.52 23.91
C LEU A 332 -21.16 -2.18 24.62
N ALA A 333 -20.91 -2.16 25.92
CA ALA A 333 -21.01 -0.98 26.78
C ALA A 333 -19.86 0.02 26.55
#